data_AF-W6MTL5-F1
#
_entry.id   AF-W6MTL5-F1
#
_cell.length_a   1.000
_cell.length_b   1.000
_cell.length_c   1.000
_cell.angle_alpha   90.00
_cell.angle_beta   90.00
_cell.angle_gamma   90.00
#
_symmetry.space_group_name_H-M   'P 1'
#
loop_
_entity.id
_entity.type
_entity.pdbx_description
1 polymer ?
#
loop_
_entity_poly.entity_id
_entity_poly.type
_entity_poly.pdbx_seq_one_letter_code
_entity_poly.pdbx_strand_id
1 'polypeptide(L)'
;MIGALRNSSCRSARLMTGLSQARLFHQSVSRLNLDPEREKYIAYKLSILPKQKDIYQNDDGTPRAPSDEELKIIAELNALSGQRDLSLSETFSLGQYKNLYNANSKLLETLDISSARIIDKIPYEDTATGETKWLTVREGDDHKGFEGIVSYMLVPTLVLFLIVIAFREDMSVNDWAVRELVLRVKETAQLENDVEVLKELDSFGKPEEAFAVRRLGDKDSVFIERILSGEYDKLAGLKVKEKLPIFTQKD
;
A
#
# COMPACT_ATOMS: atom_id res chain seq x y z
N MET A 1 13.10 51.69 -77.66
CA MET A 1 11.76 51.19 -77.28
C MET A 1 11.89 50.59 -75.89
N ILE A 2 11.41 51.30 -74.86
CA ILE A 2 10.23 50.91 -74.03
C ILE A 2 10.46 49.49 -73.46
N GLY A 3 10.85 49.28 -72.20
CA GLY A 3 10.28 49.79 -70.95
C GLY A 3 9.40 48.69 -70.33
N ALA A 4 9.70 48.23 -69.10
CA ALA A 4 8.73 47.78 -68.07
C ALA A 4 9.38 47.03 -66.89
N LEU A 5 9.43 47.71 -65.76
CA LEU A 5 9.04 47.32 -64.39
C LEU A 5 8.55 45.86 -64.14
N ARG A 6 9.09 45.22 -63.08
CA ARG A 6 8.34 44.65 -61.90
C ARG A 6 9.27 43.81 -61.01
N ASN A 7 9.50 44.27 -59.78
CA ASN A 7 8.86 43.84 -58.52
C ASN A 7 9.46 42.59 -57.84
N SER A 8 10.16 42.90 -56.75
CA SER A 8 10.17 42.29 -55.42
C SER A 8 9.20 41.14 -55.07
N SER A 9 9.72 40.32 -54.14
CA SER A 9 9.05 39.44 -53.18
C SER A 9 8.84 37.98 -53.63
N CYS A 10 9.57 37.07 -52.99
CA CYS A 10 9.00 36.20 -51.94
C CYS A 10 10.09 35.24 -51.43
N ARG A 11 10.70 35.59 -50.30
CA ARG A 11 11.38 34.63 -49.43
C ARG A 11 10.28 33.76 -48.80
N SER A 12 10.15 32.52 -49.24
CA SER A 12 9.35 31.50 -48.55
C SER A 12 10.28 30.60 -47.77
N ALA A 13 10.47 30.93 -46.49
CA ALA A 13 11.08 30.06 -45.52
C ALA A 13 10.06 28.94 -45.20
N ARG A 14 10.31 27.74 -45.72
CA ARG A 14 9.64 26.52 -45.24
C ARG A 14 10.18 26.19 -43.84
N LEU A 15 9.48 26.67 -42.82
CA LEU A 15 9.51 26.06 -41.50
C LEU A 15 8.83 24.68 -41.63
N MET A 16 9.66 23.64 -41.75
CA MET A 16 9.24 22.27 -41.53
C MET A 16 8.88 22.12 -40.05
N THR A 17 7.59 22.29 -39.75
CA THR A 17 7.00 21.89 -38.49
C THR A 17 7.10 20.36 -38.38
N GLY A 18 8.12 19.90 -37.67
CA GLY A 18 8.20 18.53 -37.18
C GLY A 18 7.10 18.28 -36.16
N LEU A 19 5.89 17.99 -36.64
CA LEU A 19 4.85 17.36 -35.83
C LEU A 19 5.24 15.89 -35.68
N SER A 20 6.10 15.62 -34.69
CA SER A 20 6.24 14.29 -34.12
C SER A 20 4.86 13.85 -33.63
N GLN A 21 4.20 12.98 -34.41
CA GLN A 21 3.05 12.22 -33.96
C GLN A 21 3.46 11.40 -32.75
N ALA A 22 3.27 11.96 -31.55
CA ALA A 22 3.24 11.20 -30.33
C ALA A 22 2.14 10.16 -30.48
N ARG A 23 2.53 8.88 -30.55
CA ARG A 23 1.63 7.74 -30.43
C ARG A 23 1.08 7.75 -29.00
N LEU A 24 0.08 8.57 -28.78
CA LEU A 24 -0.70 8.60 -27.54
C LEU A 24 -1.46 7.28 -27.47
N PHE A 25 -1.12 6.50 -26.44
CA PHE A 25 -1.91 5.45 -25.81
C PHE A 25 -2.71 4.56 -26.77
N HIS A 26 -2.15 3.39 -27.10
CA HIS A 26 -2.97 2.25 -27.48
C HIS A 26 -3.88 1.91 -26.28
N GLN A 27 -5.10 2.42 -26.28
CA GLN A 27 -6.19 1.85 -25.50
C GLN A 27 -6.42 0.46 -26.08
N SER A 28 -5.82 -0.56 -25.46
CA SER A 28 -6.34 -1.92 -25.59
C SER A 28 -7.78 -1.84 -25.15
N VAL A 29 -8.72 -2.08 -26.06
CA VAL A 29 -10.13 -2.23 -25.72
C VAL A 29 -10.19 -3.33 -24.68
N SER A 30 -10.41 -2.97 -23.42
CA SER A 30 -10.70 -3.92 -22.36
C SER A 30 -11.91 -4.70 -22.84
N ARG A 31 -11.68 -5.96 -23.24
CA ARG A 31 -12.80 -6.84 -23.57
C ARG A 31 -13.64 -6.91 -22.31
N LEU A 32 -14.91 -6.54 -22.43
CA LEU A 32 -15.85 -6.71 -21.34
C LEU A 32 -15.96 -8.21 -21.06
N ASN A 33 -15.47 -8.69 -19.93
CA ASN A 33 -15.52 -10.11 -19.58
C ASN A 33 -16.92 -10.54 -19.10
N LEU A 34 -17.80 -9.57 -18.80
CA LEU A 34 -19.17 -9.84 -18.38
C LEU A 34 -20.06 -10.20 -19.58
N ASP A 35 -20.25 -11.50 -19.79
CA ASP A 35 -21.24 -12.05 -20.71
C ASP A 35 -22.49 -12.55 -19.94
N PRO A 36 -23.66 -11.91 -20.08
CA PRO A 36 -24.87 -12.32 -19.39
C PRO A 36 -25.42 -13.67 -19.86
N GLU A 37 -25.11 -14.12 -21.08
CA GLU A 37 -25.55 -15.42 -21.58
C GLU A 37 -24.76 -16.54 -20.91
N ARG A 38 -23.46 -16.33 -20.74
CA ARG A 38 -22.58 -17.22 -19.99
C ARG A 38 -23.03 -17.40 -18.53
N GLU A 39 -23.42 -16.34 -17.83
CA GLU A 39 -23.91 -16.43 -16.45
C GLU A 39 -25.22 -17.23 -16.34
N LYS A 40 -26.09 -17.13 -17.34
CA LYS A 40 -27.31 -17.97 -17.41
C LYS A 40 -26.97 -19.43 -17.68
N TYR A 41 -25.99 -19.70 -18.55
CA TYR A 41 -25.51 -21.05 -18.83
C TYR A 41 -24.91 -21.71 -17.60
N ILE A 42 -24.08 -20.97 -16.85
CA ILE A 42 -23.53 -21.41 -15.56
C ILE A 42 -24.66 -21.75 -14.58
N ALA A 43 -25.65 -20.86 -14.44
CA ALA A 43 -26.80 -21.11 -13.58
C ALA A 43 -27.58 -22.37 -13.98
N TYR A 44 -27.77 -22.60 -15.29
CA TYR A 44 -28.41 -23.80 -15.81
C TYR A 44 -27.62 -25.07 -15.46
N LYS A 45 -26.31 -25.09 -15.71
CA LYS A 45 -25.44 -26.24 -15.38
C LYS A 45 -25.39 -26.51 -13.87
N LEU A 46 -25.34 -25.46 -13.06
CA LEU A 46 -25.43 -25.56 -11.60
C LEU A 46 -26.78 -26.11 -11.13
N SER A 47 -27.87 -25.86 -11.86
CA SER A 47 -29.20 -26.39 -11.52
C SER A 47 -29.39 -27.87 -11.86
N ILE A 48 -28.60 -28.41 -12.80
CA ILE A 48 -28.60 -29.83 -13.16
C ILE A 48 -27.89 -30.66 -12.09
N LEU A 49 -26.84 -30.11 -11.48
CA LEU A 49 -26.07 -30.80 -10.46
C LEU A 49 -26.88 -30.96 -9.16
N PRO A 50 -26.66 -32.04 -8.39
CA PRO A 50 -27.13 -32.11 -7.02
C PRO A 50 -26.51 -30.96 -6.20
N LYS A 51 -27.08 -30.66 -5.04
CA LYS A 51 -26.54 -29.59 -4.17
C LYS A 51 -25.05 -29.83 -3.94
N GLN A 52 -24.26 -28.75 -3.91
CA GLN A 52 -22.79 -28.82 -3.91
C GLN A 52 -22.21 -29.63 -2.74
N LYS A 53 -22.94 -29.69 -1.62
CA LYS A 53 -22.59 -30.50 -0.44
C LYS A 53 -22.84 -32.00 -0.65
N ASP A 54 -23.77 -32.33 -1.52
CA ASP A 54 -24.29 -33.70 -1.74
C ASP A 54 -23.70 -34.35 -3.00
N ILE A 55 -22.81 -33.64 -3.73
CA ILE A 55 -22.10 -34.18 -4.91
C ILE A 55 -21.24 -35.39 -4.52
N TYR A 56 -20.56 -35.28 -3.38
CA TYR A 56 -19.57 -36.25 -2.92
C TYR A 56 -19.98 -36.96 -1.63
N GLN A 57 -21.11 -36.59 -1.05
CA GLN A 57 -21.66 -37.18 0.17
C GLN A 57 -23.15 -37.43 -0.03
N ASN A 58 -23.62 -38.59 0.43
CA ASN A 58 -25.05 -38.82 0.53
C ASN A 58 -25.62 -38.03 1.72
N ASP A 59 -26.95 -37.90 1.80
CA ASP A 59 -27.64 -37.27 2.93
C ASP A 59 -27.27 -37.90 4.30
N ASP A 60 -26.86 -39.18 4.28
CA ASP A 60 -26.40 -39.94 5.44
C ASP A 60 -24.93 -39.64 5.84
N GLY A 61 -24.22 -38.79 5.10
CA GLY A 61 -22.80 -38.46 5.31
C GLY A 61 -21.82 -39.52 4.81
N THR A 62 -22.31 -40.58 4.16
CA THR A 62 -21.45 -41.58 3.50
C THR A 62 -20.86 -41.02 2.20
N PRO A 63 -19.62 -41.39 1.81
CA PRO A 63 -19.03 -40.90 0.57
C PRO A 63 -19.80 -41.43 -0.63
N ARG A 64 -20.17 -40.53 -1.55
CA ARG A 64 -20.80 -40.84 -2.83
C ARG A 64 -19.75 -40.75 -3.94
N ALA A 65 -19.76 -41.73 -4.85
CA ALA A 65 -19.04 -41.62 -6.11
C ALA A 65 -19.94 -40.88 -7.13
N PRO A 66 -19.59 -39.67 -7.58
CA PRO A 66 -20.32 -38.99 -8.65
C PRO A 66 -20.17 -39.73 -9.97
N SER A 67 -21.12 -39.56 -10.87
CA SER A 67 -21.06 -40.15 -12.22
C SER A 67 -20.03 -39.43 -13.10
N ASP A 68 -19.54 -40.11 -14.14
CA ASP A 68 -18.59 -39.51 -15.10
C ASP A 68 -19.17 -38.27 -15.80
N GLU A 69 -20.49 -38.23 -16.01
CA GLU A 69 -21.19 -37.07 -16.56
C GLU A 69 -21.21 -35.90 -15.57
N GLU A 70 -21.47 -36.15 -14.28
CA GLU A 70 -21.41 -35.15 -13.22
C GLU A 70 -19.98 -34.57 -13.12
N LEU A 71 -18.97 -35.44 -13.14
CA LEU A 71 -17.56 -35.02 -13.11
C LEU A 71 -17.17 -34.17 -14.33
N LYS A 72 -17.71 -34.48 -15.52
CA LYS A 72 -17.48 -33.68 -16.72
C LYS A 72 -18.11 -32.28 -16.61
N ILE A 73 -19.32 -32.19 -16.06
CA ILE A 73 -19.99 -30.90 -15.83
C ILE A 73 -19.22 -30.07 -14.78
N ILE A 74 -18.75 -30.70 -13.71
CA ILE A 74 -17.94 -30.04 -12.67
C ILE A 74 -16.64 -29.50 -13.28
N ALA A 75 -15.97 -30.30 -14.12
CA ALA A 75 -14.77 -29.88 -14.81
C ALA A 75 -15.01 -28.67 -15.73
N GLU A 76 -16.10 -28.70 -16.52
CA GLU A 76 -16.52 -27.58 -17.38
C GLU A 76 -16.81 -26.32 -16.56
N LEU A 77 -17.52 -26.45 -15.43
CA LEU A 77 -17.84 -25.32 -14.54
C LEU A 77 -16.59 -24.71 -13.90
N ASN A 78 -15.60 -25.52 -13.51
CA ASN A 78 -14.34 -25.03 -12.96
C ASN A 78 -13.49 -24.31 -14.03
N ALA A 79 -13.43 -24.83 -15.26
CA ALA A 79 -12.78 -24.15 -16.38
C ALA A 79 -13.45 -22.79 -16.67
N LEU A 80 -14.79 -22.75 -16.65
CA LEU A 80 -15.55 -21.52 -16.77
C LEU A 80 -15.36 -20.59 -15.57
N SER A 81 -15.10 -21.09 -14.36
CA SER A 81 -14.84 -20.27 -13.18
C SER A 81 -13.51 -19.52 -13.31
N GLY A 82 -12.45 -20.19 -13.77
CA GLY A 82 -11.12 -19.57 -13.95
C GLY A 82 -11.09 -18.46 -14.99
N GLN A 83 -12.00 -18.47 -15.96
CA GLN A 83 -12.13 -17.43 -16.99
C GLN A 83 -13.14 -16.32 -16.61
N ARG A 84 -13.58 -16.26 -15.35
CA ARG A 84 -14.70 -15.40 -14.92
C ARG A 84 -14.25 -14.12 -14.21
N ASP A 85 -12.95 -13.80 -14.25
CA ASP A 85 -12.39 -12.63 -13.60
C ASP A 85 -12.96 -11.33 -14.19
N LEU A 86 -13.73 -10.64 -13.36
CA LEU A 86 -14.25 -9.31 -13.66
C LEU A 86 -13.16 -8.27 -13.47
N SER A 87 -13.06 -7.36 -14.43
CA SER A 87 -12.26 -6.14 -14.21
C SER A 87 -12.89 -5.30 -13.09
N LEU A 88 -12.08 -4.48 -12.41
CA LEU A 88 -12.57 -3.54 -11.40
C LEU A 88 -13.69 -2.64 -11.95
N SER A 89 -13.56 -2.17 -13.18
CA SER A 89 -14.60 -1.35 -13.83
C SER A 89 -15.90 -2.12 -14.05
N GLU A 90 -15.81 -3.41 -14.34
CA GLU A 90 -16.98 -4.28 -14.55
C GLU A 90 -17.66 -4.60 -13.23
N THR A 91 -16.88 -4.79 -12.17
CA THR A 91 -17.37 -4.95 -10.80
C THR A 91 -18.32 -3.82 -10.38
N PHE A 92 -18.06 -2.59 -10.84
CA PHE A 92 -18.93 -1.45 -10.60
C PHE A 92 -20.12 -1.35 -11.58
N SER A 93 -20.04 -1.94 -12.77
CA SER A 93 -21.07 -1.86 -13.81
C SER A 93 -22.02 -3.07 -13.91
N LEU A 94 -21.92 -4.06 -13.02
CA LEU A 94 -22.78 -5.27 -13.05
C LEU A 94 -24.29 -5.02 -13.03
N GLY A 95 -24.74 -3.85 -12.56
CA GLY A 95 -26.14 -3.43 -12.62
C GLY A 95 -27.13 -4.52 -12.16
N GLN A 96 -27.97 -5.00 -13.09
CA GLN A 96 -29.04 -5.97 -12.84
C GLN A 96 -28.55 -7.42 -12.67
N TYR A 97 -27.36 -7.76 -13.18
CA TYR A 97 -26.82 -9.13 -13.14
C TYR A 97 -25.97 -9.41 -11.90
N LYS A 98 -25.75 -8.40 -11.05
CA LYS A 98 -24.95 -8.50 -9.81
C LYS A 98 -25.39 -9.64 -8.90
N ASN A 99 -26.70 -9.80 -8.71
CA ASN A 99 -27.24 -10.84 -7.83
C ASN A 99 -27.02 -12.24 -8.41
N LEU A 100 -27.21 -12.40 -9.72
CA LEU A 100 -26.97 -13.66 -10.43
C LEU A 100 -25.48 -14.04 -10.35
N TYR A 101 -24.60 -13.10 -10.69
CA TYR A 101 -23.16 -13.27 -10.61
C TYR A 101 -22.72 -13.68 -9.20
N ASN A 102 -23.18 -12.97 -8.16
CA ASN A 102 -22.80 -13.25 -6.78
C ASN A 102 -23.33 -14.61 -6.29
N ALA A 103 -24.55 -14.99 -6.68
CA ALA A 103 -25.10 -16.30 -6.35
C ALA A 103 -24.28 -17.41 -7.00
N ASN A 104 -24.02 -17.30 -8.30
CA ASN A 104 -23.18 -18.23 -9.06
C ASN A 104 -21.76 -18.30 -8.48
N SER A 105 -21.16 -17.16 -8.11
CA SER A 105 -19.83 -17.10 -7.49
C SER A 105 -19.73 -17.92 -6.22
N LYS A 106 -20.70 -17.80 -5.32
CA LYS A 106 -20.71 -18.58 -4.08
C LYS A 106 -20.84 -20.08 -4.35
N LEU A 107 -21.70 -20.45 -5.29
CA LEU A 107 -21.90 -21.85 -5.65
C LEU A 107 -20.65 -22.45 -6.31
N LEU A 108 -20.00 -21.72 -7.22
CA LEU A 108 -18.75 -22.14 -7.85
C LEU A 108 -17.60 -22.23 -6.85
N GLU A 109 -17.45 -21.26 -5.95
CA GLU A 109 -16.44 -21.31 -4.89
C GLU A 109 -16.61 -22.53 -3.99
N THR A 110 -17.84 -22.83 -3.56
CA THR A 110 -18.10 -24.02 -2.74
C THR A 110 -17.87 -25.33 -3.49
N LEU A 111 -18.10 -25.35 -4.80
CA LEU A 111 -17.87 -26.51 -5.67
C LEU A 111 -16.38 -26.72 -5.96
N ASP A 112 -15.62 -25.65 -6.13
CA ASP A 112 -14.17 -25.70 -6.30
C ASP A 112 -13.49 -26.23 -5.04
N ILE A 113 -13.81 -25.64 -3.87
CA ILE A 113 -13.30 -26.12 -2.56
C ILE A 113 -13.66 -27.58 -2.30
N SER A 114 -14.88 -28.01 -2.63
CA SER A 114 -15.30 -29.40 -2.40
C SER A 114 -14.61 -30.36 -3.37
N SER A 115 -14.50 -30.01 -4.65
CA SER A 115 -13.83 -30.83 -5.66
C SER A 115 -12.32 -30.96 -5.40
N ALA A 116 -11.64 -29.85 -5.09
CA ALA A 116 -10.21 -29.86 -4.77
C ALA A 116 -9.91 -30.69 -3.52
N ARG A 117 -10.73 -30.55 -2.45
CA ARG A 117 -10.53 -31.28 -1.19
C ARG A 117 -10.77 -32.78 -1.32
N ILE A 118 -11.67 -33.20 -2.21
CA ILE A 118 -12.16 -34.59 -2.28
C ILE A 118 -11.47 -35.38 -3.40
N ILE A 119 -11.24 -34.76 -4.55
CA ILE A 119 -10.68 -35.43 -5.73
C ILE A 119 -9.15 -35.28 -5.81
N ASP A 120 -8.52 -34.33 -5.10
CA ASP A 120 -7.08 -34.03 -5.18
C ASP A 120 -6.57 -33.89 -6.64
N LYS A 121 -7.45 -33.40 -7.51
CA LYS A 121 -7.21 -33.17 -8.94
C LYS A 121 -7.86 -31.86 -9.35
N ILE A 122 -7.25 -31.17 -10.31
CA ILE A 122 -7.79 -29.96 -10.93
C ILE A 122 -8.18 -30.29 -12.37
N PRO A 123 -9.33 -29.80 -12.85
CA PRO A 123 -9.72 -29.99 -14.24
C PRO A 123 -8.92 -29.04 -15.15
N TYR A 124 -8.41 -29.56 -16.26
CA TYR A 124 -7.73 -28.79 -17.30
C TYR A 124 -8.34 -29.10 -18.67
N GLU A 125 -8.37 -28.09 -19.54
CA GLU A 125 -8.77 -28.27 -20.94
C GLU A 125 -7.56 -28.73 -21.77
N ASP A 126 -7.69 -29.88 -22.42
CA ASP A 126 -6.66 -30.36 -23.33
C ASP A 126 -6.71 -29.55 -24.63
N THR A 127 -5.65 -28.75 -24.88
CA THR A 127 -5.56 -27.86 -26.05
C THR A 127 -5.71 -28.56 -27.41
N ALA A 128 -5.50 -29.89 -27.47
CA ALA A 128 -5.62 -30.66 -28.71
C ALA A 128 -7.02 -31.20 -28.97
N THR A 129 -7.79 -31.56 -27.93
CA THR A 129 -9.11 -32.19 -28.08
C THR A 129 -10.27 -31.32 -27.61
N GLY A 130 -10.00 -30.26 -26.85
CA GLY A 130 -11.04 -29.45 -26.20
C GLY A 130 -11.82 -30.18 -25.11
N GLU A 131 -11.36 -31.38 -24.71
CA GLU A 131 -11.99 -32.15 -23.64
C GLU A 131 -11.39 -31.79 -22.28
N THR A 132 -12.26 -31.62 -21.28
CA THR A 132 -11.86 -31.34 -19.91
C THR A 132 -11.45 -32.63 -19.20
N LYS A 133 -10.19 -32.73 -18.80
CA LYS A 133 -9.61 -33.89 -18.10
C LYS A 133 -9.15 -33.48 -16.70
N TRP A 134 -9.06 -34.43 -15.78
CA TRP A 134 -8.58 -34.18 -14.41
C TRP A 134 -7.07 -34.46 -14.31
N LEU A 135 -6.28 -33.45 -13.98
CA LEU A 135 -4.85 -33.58 -13.68
C LEU A 135 -4.65 -33.75 -12.17
N THR A 136 -3.78 -34.67 -11.77
CA THR A 136 -3.31 -34.72 -10.38
C THR A 136 -2.31 -33.59 -10.16
N VAL A 137 -2.62 -32.70 -9.23
CA VAL A 137 -1.77 -31.56 -8.86
C VAL A 137 -0.60 -32.06 -8.04
N ARG A 138 0.59 -31.48 -8.25
CA ARG A 138 1.75 -31.68 -7.37
C ARG A 138 2.08 -30.33 -6.72
N GLU A 139 2.62 -30.37 -5.51
CA GLU A 139 3.00 -29.17 -4.76
C GLU A 139 3.88 -28.23 -5.61
N GLY A 140 3.35 -27.06 -5.99
CA GLY A 140 4.10 -26.03 -6.73
C GLY A 140 3.30 -25.15 -7.68
N ASP A 141 2.18 -25.64 -8.24
CA ASP A 141 1.41 -24.90 -9.27
C ASP A 141 0.33 -23.96 -8.72
N ASP A 142 -0.02 -24.09 -7.43
CA ASP A 142 -1.05 -23.27 -6.79
C ASP A 142 -0.44 -21.96 -6.24
N HIS A 143 -0.50 -20.89 -7.03
CA HIS A 143 -0.26 -19.54 -6.52
C HIS A 143 -1.37 -19.16 -5.55
N LYS A 144 -1.04 -19.11 -4.26
CA LYS A 144 -1.99 -18.63 -3.25
C LYS A 144 -2.19 -17.12 -3.45
N GLY A 145 -3.45 -16.67 -3.54
CA GLY A 145 -3.77 -15.28 -3.91
C GLY A 145 -3.17 -14.17 -3.03
N PHE A 146 -2.65 -14.50 -1.84
CA PHE A 146 -1.93 -13.54 -0.99
C PHE A 146 -0.46 -13.36 -1.36
N GLU A 147 0.14 -14.30 -2.10
CA GLU A 147 1.58 -14.32 -2.38
C GLU A 147 2.03 -13.06 -3.11
N GLY A 148 1.31 -12.65 -4.16
CA GLY A 148 1.61 -11.44 -4.92
C GLY A 148 1.52 -10.16 -4.06
N ILE A 149 0.54 -10.06 -3.17
CA ILE A 149 0.41 -8.90 -2.27
C ILE A 149 1.59 -8.87 -1.28
N VAL A 150 1.95 -10.02 -0.74
CA VAL A 150 3.07 -10.12 0.21
C VAL A 150 4.39 -9.79 -0.47
N SER A 151 4.67 -10.39 -1.63
CA SER A 151 5.93 -10.24 -2.34
C SER A 151 6.14 -8.83 -2.91
N TYR A 152 5.09 -8.21 -3.46
CA TYR A 152 5.20 -6.92 -4.15
C TYR A 152 4.83 -5.71 -3.30
N MET A 153 4.04 -5.85 -2.24
CA MET A 153 3.68 -4.73 -1.36
C MET A 153 4.30 -4.85 0.03
N LEU A 154 4.03 -5.95 0.74
CA LEU A 154 4.42 -6.06 2.15
C LEU A 154 5.94 -6.08 2.33
N VAL A 155 6.65 -6.95 1.60
CA VAL A 155 8.11 -7.08 1.72
C VAL A 155 8.83 -5.77 1.37
N PRO A 156 8.55 -5.11 0.22
CA PRO A 156 9.20 -3.83 -0.09
C PRO A 156 8.88 -2.72 0.92
N THR A 157 7.65 -2.69 1.45
CA THR A 157 7.26 -1.69 2.46
C THR A 157 8.02 -1.90 3.77
N LEU A 158 8.20 -3.15 4.22
CA LEU A 158 8.99 -3.46 5.41
C LEU A 158 10.47 -3.12 5.22
N VAL A 159 11.03 -3.40 4.04
CA VAL A 159 12.41 -3.01 3.71
C VAL A 159 12.57 -1.49 3.74
N LEU A 160 11.63 -0.75 3.12
CA LEU A 160 11.64 0.71 3.14
C LEU A 160 11.48 1.25 4.57
N PHE A 161 10.61 0.65 5.38
CA PHE A 161 10.44 1.02 6.78
C PHE A 161 11.72 0.82 7.60
N LEU A 162 12.43 -0.29 7.39
CA LEU A 162 13.74 -0.52 8.03
C LEU A 162 14.79 0.50 7.58
N ILE A 163 14.80 0.86 6.30
CA ILE A 163 15.67 1.93 5.79
C ILE A 163 15.34 3.25 6.49
N VAL A 164 14.06 3.60 6.61
CA VAL A 164 13.65 4.81 7.32
C VAL A 164 14.13 4.77 8.76
N ILE A 165 13.94 3.68 9.51
CA ILE A 165 14.44 3.60 10.89
C ILE A 165 15.97 3.72 10.96
N ALA A 166 16.69 3.08 10.05
CA ALA A 166 18.16 3.06 10.07
C ALA A 166 18.78 4.43 9.71
N PHE A 167 18.16 5.19 8.80
CA PHE A 167 18.63 6.50 8.36
C PHE A 167 17.90 7.67 9.03
N ARG A 168 16.95 7.39 9.91
CA ARG A 168 16.29 8.42 10.70
C ARG A 168 17.27 8.89 11.78
N GLU A 169 17.89 10.02 11.52
CA GLU A 169 18.68 10.78 12.49
C GLU A 169 17.74 11.42 13.52
N ASP A 170 17.13 10.60 14.37
CA ASP A 170 16.37 11.09 15.51
C ASP A 170 17.33 11.69 16.53
N MET A 171 17.19 13.00 16.77
CA MET A 171 17.82 13.64 17.92
C MET A 171 17.27 13.00 19.19
N SER A 172 18.15 12.41 20.01
CA SER A 172 17.71 11.83 21.27
C SER A 172 17.11 12.91 22.16
N VAL A 173 16.16 12.55 23.03
CA VAL A 173 15.55 13.52 23.99
C VAL A 173 16.63 14.19 24.84
N ASN A 174 17.71 13.47 25.15
CA ASN A 174 18.86 14.00 25.89
C ASN A 174 19.62 15.06 25.07
N ASP A 175 19.89 14.78 23.79
CA ASP A 175 20.56 15.75 22.91
C ASP A 175 19.69 16.99 22.69
N TRP A 176 18.37 16.79 22.53
CA TRP A 176 17.41 17.88 22.45
C TRP A 176 17.38 18.71 23.74
N ALA A 177 17.33 18.07 24.91
CA ALA A 177 17.28 18.74 26.20
C ALA A 177 18.55 19.56 26.46
N VAL A 178 19.73 19.05 26.08
CA VAL A 178 20.99 19.79 26.19
C VAL A 178 20.99 21.01 25.26
N ARG A 179 20.54 20.86 24.00
CA ARG A 179 20.41 21.99 23.07
C ARG A 179 19.44 23.05 23.59
N GLU A 180 18.29 22.62 24.09
CA GLU A 180 17.28 23.49 24.68
C GLU A 180 17.82 24.23 25.92
N LEU A 181 18.54 23.54 26.81
CA LEU A 181 19.17 24.15 27.97
C LEU A 181 20.19 25.22 27.56
N VAL A 182 21.03 24.92 26.58
CA VAL A 182 22.00 25.88 26.01
C VAL A 182 21.31 27.12 25.45
N LEU A 183 20.22 26.94 24.70
CA LEU A 183 19.45 28.06 24.17
C LEU A 183 18.89 28.95 25.27
N ARG A 184 18.35 28.35 26.35
CA ARG A 184 17.83 29.12 27.50
C ARG A 184 18.92 29.89 28.23
N VAL A 185 20.07 29.27 28.47
CA VAL A 185 21.22 29.95 29.10
C VAL A 185 21.68 31.11 28.23
N LYS A 186 21.71 30.94 26.90
CA LYS A 186 22.04 32.02 25.95
C LYS A 186 21.05 33.18 26.05
N GLU A 187 19.75 32.89 26.04
CA GLU A 187 18.69 33.91 26.16
C GLU A 187 18.82 34.69 27.47
N THR A 188 19.03 34.02 28.60
CA THR A 188 19.23 34.68 29.90
C THR A 188 20.51 35.50 29.93
N ALA A 189 21.63 35.00 29.41
CA ALA A 189 22.89 35.75 29.35
C ALA A 189 22.79 37.00 28.46
N GLN A 190 21.96 36.97 27.40
CA GLN A 190 21.66 38.15 26.59
C GLN A 190 20.82 39.19 27.35
N LEU A 191 19.89 38.76 28.20
CA LEU A 191 19.09 39.65 29.03
C LEU A 191 19.90 40.29 30.17
N GLU A 192 20.82 39.53 30.76
CA GLU A 192 21.67 39.97 31.87
C GLU A 192 22.97 40.66 31.41
N ASN A 193 23.26 40.68 30.11
CA ASN A 193 24.50 41.17 29.50
C ASN A 193 25.77 40.46 30.02
N ASP A 194 25.71 39.15 30.24
CA ASP A 194 26.86 38.35 30.67
C ASP A 194 27.82 38.09 29.51
N VAL A 195 28.78 39.00 29.35
CA VAL A 195 29.76 39.00 28.26
C VAL A 195 30.65 37.73 28.26
N GLU A 196 30.90 37.14 29.43
CA GLU A 196 31.77 35.96 29.58
C GLU A 196 31.11 34.69 29.04
N VAL A 197 29.85 34.46 29.41
CA VAL A 197 29.06 33.31 28.94
C VAL A 197 28.82 33.41 27.43
N LEU A 198 28.51 34.62 26.92
CA LEU A 198 28.26 34.81 25.49
C LEU A 198 29.51 34.58 24.64
N LYS A 199 30.68 35.06 25.09
CA LYS A 199 31.96 34.81 24.41
C LYS A 199 32.32 33.33 24.38
N GLU A 200 32.09 32.64 25.50
CA GLU A 200 32.32 31.20 25.59
C GLU A 200 31.35 30.44 24.66
N LEU A 201 30.08 30.84 24.62
CA LEU A 201 29.07 30.23 23.76
C LEU A 201 29.32 30.44 22.27
N ASP A 202 29.75 31.63 21.88
CA ASP A 202 30.11 31.95 20.50
C ASP A 202 31.39 31.22 20.05
N SER A 203 32.28 30.87 21.01
CA SER A 203 33.48 30.06 20.73
C SER A 203 33.19 28.61 20.37
N PHE A 204 32.03 28.08 20.77
CA PHE A 204 31.60 26.72 20.43
C PHE A 204 31.04 26.60 19.00
N GLY A 205 30.71 27.70 18.32
CA GLY A 205 30.19 27.69 16.94
C GLY A 205 28.67 27.54 16.85
N LYS A 206 28.15 27.09 15.70
CA LYS A 206 26.68 26.97 15.48
C LYS A 206 26.07 25.92 16.43
N PRO A 207 24.88 26.18 17.00
CA PRO A 207 24.24 25.29 17.98
C PRO A 207 23.86 23.91 17.44
N GLU A 208 23.78 23.76 16.11
CA GLU A 208 23.33 22.53 15.44
C GLU A 208 24.44 21.46 15.29
N GLU A 209 25.71 21.87 15.22
CA GLU A 209 26.85 20.99 14.91
C GLU A 209 27.86 20.86 16.08
N ALA A 210 27.75 21.70 17.11
CA ALA A 210 28.81 21.88 18.10
C ALA A 210 28.68 21.05 19.39
N PHE A 211 27.50 20.54 19.73
CA PHE A 211 27.24 20.05 21.08
C PHE A 211 26.97 18.55 21.10
N ALA A 212 27.99 17.75 20.80
CA ALA A 212 28.06 16.42 21.39
C ALA A 212 28.28 16.61 22.89
N VAL A 213 27.37 16.09 23.74
CA VAL A 213 27.42 16.13 25.21
C VAL A 213 28.82 15.84 25.79
N ARG A 214 29.62 15.02 25.09
CA ARG A 214 31.03 14.74 25.42
C ARG A 214 31.95 15.97 25.47
N ARG A 215 31.75 17.00 24.65
CA ARG A 215 32.65 18.17 24.61
C ARG A 215 32.43 19.15 25.77
N LEU A 216 31.25 19.12 26.39
CA LEU A 216 30.94 19.94 27.57
C LEU A 216 31.51 19.31 28.85
N GLY A 217 31.61 17.98 28.92
CA GLY A 217 32.08 17.28 30.12
C GLY A 217 33.57 17.44 30.45
N ASP A 218 34.39 17.86 29.49
CA ASP A 218 35.86 17.87 29.64
C ASP A 218 36.43 19.25 30.03
N LYS A 219 35.60 20.28 30.24
CA LYS A 219 36.08 21.62 30.59
C LYS A 219 35.23 22.27 31.68
N ASP A 220 35.91 22.69 32.75
CA ASP A 220 35.40 23.63 33.75
C ASP A 220 35.09 24.96 33.06
N SER A 221 33.87 25.08 32.56
CA SER A 221 33.39 26.20 31.76
C SER A 221 32.50 27.09 32.61
N VAL A 222 32.64 28.40 32.43
CA VAL A 222 31.78 29.42 33.08
C VAL A 222 30.31 29.15 32.74
N PHE A 223 30.05 28.57 31.58
CA PHE A 223 28.76 28.03 31.16
C PHE A 223 28.17 26.97 32.12
N ILE A 224 28.95 25.97 32.55
CA ILE A 224 28.46 24.93 33.49
C ILE A 224 28.19 25.53 34.87
N GLU A 225 29.07 26.40 35.34
CA GLU A 225 28.86 27.10 36.61
C GLU A 225 27.56 27.91 36.58
N ARG A 226 27.27 28.58 35.46
CA ARG A 226 26.04 29.33 35.30
C ARG A 226 24.81 28.42 35.26
N ILE A 227 24.86 27.27 34.56
CA ILE A 227 23.80 26.25 34.61
C ILE A 227 23.54 25.77 36.05
N LEU A 228 24.60 25.47 36.80
CA LEU A 228 24.47 24.98 38.18
C LEU A 228 23.92 26.05 39.13
N SER A 229 24.24 27.32 38.88
CA SER A 229 23.78 28.45 39.69
C SER A 229 22.36 28.92 39.38
N GLY A 230 21.83 28.61 38.19
CA GLY A 230 20.57 29.15 37.69
C GLY A 230 19.44 28.12 37.62
N GLU A 231 18.20 28.61 37.71
CA GLU A 231 16.99 27.80 37.51
C GLU A 231 16.45 27.96 36.08
N TYR A 232 16.92 27.09 35.17
CA TYR A 232 16.49 27.09 33.76
C TYR A 232 15.35 26.12 33.46
N ASP A 233 14.93 25.36 34.46
CA ASP A 233 13.83 24.43 34.37
C ASP A 233 12.48 25.12 34.67
N LYS A 234 11.50 24.92 33.78
CA LYS A 234 10.17 25.54 33.87
C LYS A 234 9.13 24.65 34.56
N LEU A 235 9.55 23.55 35.20
CA LEU A 235 8.66 22.63 35.93
C LEU A 235 7.81 23.32 37.02
N ALA A 236 8.36 24.31 37.73
CA ALA A 236 7.64 25.04 38.79
C ALA A 236 6.47 25.90 38.25
N GLY A 237 6.54 26.31 36.99
CA GLY A 237 5.46 27.02 36.29
C GLY A 237 4.33 26.09 35.81
N LEU A 238 4.64 24.80 35.62
CA LEU A 238 3.68 23.77 35.19
C LEU A 238 2.87 23.18 36.36
N LYS A 239 3.38 23.29 37.59
CA LYS A 239 2.72 22.87 38.84
C LYS A 239 1.65 23.86 39.34
N VAL A 240 0.77 24.31 38.44
CA VAL A 240 -0.27 25.32 38.75
C VAL A 240 -1.30 24.82 39.78
N LYS A 241 -1.53 23.50 39.86
CA LYS A 241 -2.50 22.90 40.79
C LYS A 241 -1.99 22.75 42.23
N GLU A 242 -0.67 22.68 42.46
CA GLU A 242 -0.10 22.60 43.82
C GLU A 242 -0.11 23.95 44.56
N LYS A 243 -0.33 25.07 43.83
CA LYS A 243 -0.35 26.44 44.37
C LYS A 243 -1.76 26.97 44.69
N LEU A 244 -2.80 26.14 44.65
CA LEU A 244 -4.13 26.57 45.08
C LEU A 244 -4.19 26.55 46.62
N PRO A 245 -4.61 27.65 47.28
CA PRO A 245 -4.82 27.63 48.72
C PRO A 245 -5.95 26.63 49.01
N ILE A 246 -5.63 25.63 49.83
CA ILE A 246 -6.59 24.71 50.44
C ILE A 246 -7.70 25.58 51.04
N PHE A 247 -8.92 25.42 50.54
CA PHE A 247 -10.11 26.08 51.09
C PHE A 247 -10.09 25.92 52.61
N THR A 248 -9.95 27.05 53.31
CA THR A 248 -10.24 27.15 54.75
C THR A 248 -11.66 26.65 54.96
N GLN A 249 -11.77 25.43 55.48
CA GLN A 249 -12.99 24.90 56.06
C GLN A 249 -13.29 25.79 57.27
N LYS A 250 -14.31 26.64 57.15
CA LYS A 250 -14.83 27.45 58.25
C LYS A 250 -16.13 26.78 58.68
N ASP A 251 -16.15 26.35 59.93
CA ASP A 251 -17.33 25.88 60.66
C ASP A 251 -18.48 26.90 60.59
#